data_AF-A0A1N6ETR3-F1
#
_entry.id   AF-A0A1N6ETR3-F1
#
_cell.length_a   1.000
_cell.length_b   1.000
_cell.length_c   1.000
_cell.angle_alpha   90.00
_cell.angle_beta   90.00
_cell.angle_gamma   90.00
#
_symmetry.space_group_name_H-M   'P 1'
#
loop_
_entity.id
_entity.type
_entity.pdbx_description
1 polymer ?
#
loop_
_entity_poly.entity_id
_entity_poly.type
_entity_poly.pdbx_seq_one_letter_code
_entity_poly.pdbx_strand_id
1 'polypeptide(L)'
;MICNNNTQQSEFFLNEPANALRGKSAIIWTFVSLVFTILAWISIEVLIQIFTSYTKGSMTTTESIALCISLFFIAVYSIILLVYIYKFSIWIYYAVKEQNQFTSTELTPTKAVLLGCVIGPFIDAFIFKDLFHKQNAILENHGLKPAALPEWTFTATLVLSFLIMSTFITVIYLPGRIVLIILASMICALYIKIMKAIIENGRLLQIKRFDDLVNRKVEEILKQRENS
;
A
#
# COMPACT_ATOMS: atom_id res chain seq x y z
N MET A 1 -7.54 -4.06 -45.81
CA MET A 1 -8.30 -3.63 -44.61
C MET A 1 -7.27 -3.27 -43.56
N ILE A 2 -6.91 -1.99 -43.45
CA ILE A 2 -5.82 -1.51 -42.58
C ILE A 2 -6.40 -1.45 -41.16
N CYS A 3 -6.09 -2.44 -40.32
CA CYS A 3 -6.45 -2.40 -38.91
C CYS A 3 -5.80 -1.17 -38.26
N ASN A 4 -6.63 -0.37 -37.61
CA ASN A 4 -6.28 0.89 -36.98
C ASN A 4 -5.42 0.63 -35.72
N ASN A 5 -4.13 0.33 -35.90
CA ASN A 5 -3.18 0.10 -34.80
C ASN A 5 -2.93 1.37 -33.98
N ASN A 6 -3.18 2.56 -34.54
CA ASN A 6 -2.92 3.84 -33.89
C ASN A 6 -3.88 4.11 -32.70
N THR A 7 -5.10 3.56 -32.71
CA THR A 7 -6.05 3.72 -31.61
C THR A 7 -5.74 2.82 -30.40
N GLN A 8 -5.22 1.60 -30.62
CA GLN A 8 -4.77 0.75 -29.51
C GLN A 8 -3.46 1.23 -28.89
N GLN A 9 -2.57 1.82 -29.70
CA GLN A 9 -1.35 2.45 -29.21
C GLN A 9 -1.69 3.66 -28.33
N SER A 10 -2.62 4.54 -28.76
CA SER A 10 -2.99 5.73 -27.99
C SER A 10 -3.77 5.42 -26.71
N GLU A 11 -4.67 4.42 -26.71
CA GLU A 11 -5.38 3.99 -25.50
C GLU A 11 -4.45 3.38 -24.44
N PHE A 12 -3.35 2.76 -24.84
CA PHE A 12 -2.36 2.22 -23.90
C PHE A 12 -1.44 3.32 -23.34
N PHE A 13 -1.05 4.33 -24.14
CA PHE A 13 -0.37 5.53 -23.63
C PHE A 13 -1.24 6.35 -22.66
N LEU A 14 -2.57 6.22 -22.76
CA LEU A 14 -3.52 6.88 -21.87
C LEU A 14 -3.81 6.10 -20.57
N ASN A 15 -3.64 4.78 -20.56
CA ASN A 15 -3.99 3.93 -19.43
C ASN A 15 -2.77 3.61 -18.56
N GLU A 16 -2.67 4.33 -17.44
CA GLU A 16 -1.68 4.12 -16.39
C GLU A 16 -1.69 2.63 -15.91
N PRO A 17 -0.51 2.00 -15.67
CA PRO A 17 -0.47 0.58 -15.31
C PRO A 17 -1.33 0.28 -14.07
N ALA A 18 -1.92 -0.92 -14.02
CA ALA A 18 -2.92 -1.25 -13.01
C ALA A 18 -2.35 -1.14 -11.58
N ASN A 19 -1.07 -1.52 -11.39
CA ASN A 19 -0.32 -1.26 -10.16
C ASN A 19 -0.28 0.24 -9.80
N ALA A 20 0.04 1.13 -10.74
CA ALA A 20 0.14 2.56 -10.48
C ALA A 20 -1.21 3.19 -10.13
N LEU A 21 -2.27 2.87 -10.89
CA LEU A 21 -3.63 3.37 -10.61
C LEU A 21 -4.12 2.90 -9.23
N ARG A 22 -3.97 1.59 -8.94
CA ARG A 22 -4.40 1.00 -7.67
C ARG A 22 -3.51 1.45 -6.51
N GLY A 23 -2.22 1.69 -6.77
CA GLY A 23 -1.24 2.17 -5.81
C GLY A 23 -1.50 3.61 -5.39
N LYS A 24 -1.87 4.50 -6.31
CA LYS A 24 -2.35 5.85 -5.96
C LYS A 24 -3.57 5.78 -5.05
N SER A 25 -4.54 4.92 -5.36
CA SER A 25 -5.70 4.72 -4.50
C SER A 25 -5.31 4.20 -3.12
N ALA A 26 -4.43 3.20 -3.04
CA ALA A 26 -3.95 2.65 -1.77
C ALA A 26 -3.19 3.70 -0.93
N ILE A 27 -2.38 4.57 -1.55
CA ILE A 27 -1.73 5.70 -0.86
C ILE A 27 -2.75 6.67 -0.27
N ILE A 28 -3.77 7.04 -1.05
CA ILE A 28 -4.85 7.93 -0.56
C ILE A 28 -5.56 7.29 0.63
N TRP A 29 -5.93 6.01 0.51
CA TRP A 29 -6.60 5.29 1.59
C TRP A 29 -5.70 5.06 2.81
N THR A 30 -4.37 5.01 2.64
CA THR A 30 -3.42 5.02 3.77
C THR A 30 -3.50 6.33 4.53
N PHE A 31 -3.55 7.47 3.82
CA PHE A 31 -3.70 8.79 4.45
C PHE A 31 -5.06 8.95 5.15
N VAL A 32 -6.15 8.56 4.48
CA VAL A 32 -7.50 8.58 5.05
C VAL A 32 -7.55 7.70 6.31
N SER A 33 -7.01 6.49 6.25
CA SER A 33 -6.94 5.58 7.40
C SER A 33 -6.16 6.20 8.57
N LEU A 34 -5.04 6.88 8.31
CA LEU A 34 -4.26 7.55 9.35
C LEU A 34 -5.07 8.66 10.05
N VAL A 35 -5.74 9.53 9.29
CA VAL A 35 -6.56 10.62 9.85
C VAL A 35 -7.68 10.04 10.73
N PHE A 36 -8.39 9.04 10.24
CA PHE A 36 -9.48 8.42 11.00
C PHE A 36 -8.98 7.56 12.17
N THR A 37 -7.74 7.06 12.14
CA THR A 37 -7.09 6.42 13.29
C THR A 37 -6.90 7.41 14.44
N ILE A 38 -6.48 8.64 14.14
CA ILE A 38 -6.34 9.70 15.16
C ILE A 38 -7.71 10.07 15.74
N LEU A 39 -8.74 10.23 14.90
CA LEU A 39 -10.12 10.51 15.35
C LEU A 39 -10.70 9.37 16.21
N ALA A 40 -10.47 8.13 15.80
CA ALA A 40 -10.87 6.95 16.57
C ALA A 40 -10.14 6.91 17.92
N TRP A 41 -8.85 7.26 17.96
CA TRP A 41 -8.11 7.33 19.22
C TRP A 41 -8.69 8.38 20.18
N ILE A 42 -8.99 9.59 19.69
CA ILE A 42 -9.66 10.62 20.51
C ILE A 42 -10.97 10.08 21.08
N SER A 43 -11.74 9.38 20.24
CA SER A 43 -13.01 8.77 20.64
C SER A 43 -12.81 7.68 21.70
N ILE A 44 -11.75 6.88 21.60
CA ILE A 44 -11.39 5.86 22.60
C ILE A 44 -11.02 6.53 23.94
N GLU A 45 -10.26 7.62 23.96
CA GLU A 45 -9.94 8.33 25.20
C GLU A 45 -11.22 8.88 25.88
N VAL A 46 -12.15 9.43 25.09
CA VAL A 46 -13.45 9.87 25.59
C VAL A 46 -14.23 8.70 26.19
N LEU A 47 -14.25 7.54 25.53
CA LEU A 47 -14.89 6.34 26.07
C LEU A 47 -14.25 5.89 27.39
N ILE A 48 -12.92 5.87 27.48
CA ILE A 48 -12.20 5.49 28.71
C ILE A 48 -12.62 6.40 29.87
N GLN A 49 -12.71 7.72 29.64
CA GLN A 49 -13.16 8.67 30.66
C GLN A 49 -14.61 8.42 31.07
N ILE A 50 -15.52 8.24 30.11
CA ILE A 50 -16.93 7.95 30.37
C ILE A 50 -17.10 6.67 31.20
N PHE A 51 -16.42 5.58 30.82
CA PHE A 51 -16.48 4.32 31.57
C PHE A 51 -15.91 4.49 32.99
N THR A 52 -14.85 5.28 33.16
CA THR A 52 -14.29 5.59 34.48
C THR A 52 -15.30 6.38 35.34
N SER A 53 -16.02 7.34 34.77
CA SER A 53 -17.09 8.07 35.46
C SER A 53 -18.27 7.17 35.83
N TYR A 54 -18.68 6.29 34.91
CA TYR A 54 -19.78 5.34 35.14
C TYR A 54 -19.51 4.38 36.30
N THR A 55 -18.26 3.93 36.47
CA THR A 55 -17.89 3.11 37.64
C THR A 55 -18.03 3.84 38.98
N LYS A 56 -18.18 5.19 38.97
CA LYS A 56 -18.33 6.04 40.15
C LYS A 56 -19.76 6.55 40.38
N GLY A 57 -20.73 6.22 39.51
CA GLY A 57 -22.11 6.68 39.63
C GLY A 57 -22.93 6.63 38.33
N SER A 58 -24.07 7.34 38.28
CA SER A 58 -24.94 7.39 37.10
C SER A 58 -24.34 8.25 35.98
N MET A 59 -24.61 7.87 34.73
CA MET A 59 -24.23 8.62 33.53
C MET A 59 -25.09 9.87 33.34
N THR A 60 -24.46 11.01 33.07
CA THR A 60 -25.15 12.26 32.71
C THR A 60 -25.63 12.24 31.25
N THR A 61 -26.56 13.13 30.90
CA THR A 61 -27.02 13.31 29.50
C THR A 61 -25.87 13.69 28.57
N THR A 62 -24.93 14.52 29.02
CA THR A 62 -23.74 14.93 28.25
C THR A 62 -22.83 13.73 27.95
N GLU A 63 -22.57 12.89 28.94
CA GLU A 63 -21.78 11.66 28.77
C GLU A 63 -22.48 10.67 27.84
N SER A 64 -23.83 10.61 27.88
CA SER A 64 -24.64 9.77 26.98
C SER A 64 -24.51 10.22 25.52
N ILE A 65 -24.55 11.53 25.27
CA ILE A 65 -24.32 12.11 23.93
C ILE A 65 -22.87 11.83 23.48
N ALA A 66 -21.89 12.05 24.35
CA ALA A 66 -20.48 11.81 24.04
C ALA A 66 -20.18 10.33 23.74
N LEU A 67 -20.85 9.40 24.43
CA LEU A 67 -20.79 7.96 24.14
C LEU A 67 -21.30 7.67 22.72
N CYS A 68 -22.48 8.17 22.35
CA CYS A 68 -23.04 7.96 21.02
C CYS A 68 -22.13 8.51 19.90
N ILE A 69 -21.58 9.72 20.09
CA ILE A 69 -20.65 10.33 19.14
C ILE A 69 -19.36 9.50 19.02
N SER A 70 -18.81 9.05 20.14
CA SER A 70 -17.57 8.27 20.15
C SER A 70 -17.76 6.90 19.47
N LEU A 71 -18.88 6.23 19.73
CA LEU A 71 -19.24 4.98 19.05
C LEU A 71 -19.45 5.17 17.55
N PHE A 72 -20.07 6.28 17.14
CA PHE A 72 -20.23 6.62 15.73
C PHE A 72 -18.86 6.77 15.03
N PHE A 73 -17.91 7.50 15.62
CA PHE A 73 -16.57 7.65 15.04
C PHE A 73 -15.80 6.32 14.96
N ILE A 74 -15.94 5.45 15.97
CA ILE A 74 -15.33 4.11 15.95
C ILE A 74 -15.95 3.23 14.85
N ALA A 75 -17.27 3.29 14.66
CA ALA A 75 -17.96 2.58 13.59
C ALA A 75 -17.50 3.06 12.20
N VAL A 76 -17.42 4.38 12.00
CA VAL A 76 -16.90 4.99 10.76
C VAL A 76 -15.46 4.58 10.51
N TYR A 77 -14.61 4.62 11.54
CA TYR A 77 -13.22 4.16 11.44
C TYR A 77 -13.12 2.70 11.01
N SER A 78 -13.97 1.82 11.57
CA SER A 78 -13.99 0.40 11.21
C SER A 78 -14.29 0.19 9.73
N ILE A 79 -15.24 0.93 9.17
CA ILE A 79 -15.54 0.89 7.72
C ILE A 79 -14.33 1.36 6.90
N ILE A 80 -13.71 2.48 7.30
CA ILE A 80 -12.55 3.04 6.61
C ILE A 80 -11.35 2.08 6.66
N LEU A 81 -11.14 1.42 7.79
CA LEU A 81 -10.09 0.41 7.95
C LEU A 81 -10.31 -0.77 7.00
N LEU A 82 -11.54 -1.26 6.85
CA LEU A 82 -11.88 -2.32 5.89
C LEU A 82 -11.61 -1.89 4.45
N VAL A 83 -12.00 -0.66 4.08
CA VAL A 83 -11.73 -0.12 2.74
C VAL A 83 -10.22 0.01 2.50
N TYR A 84 -9.47 0.50 3.48
CA TYR A 84 -8.02 0.58 3.42
C TYR A 84 -7.39 -0.79 3.19
N ILE A 85 -7.73 -1.79 4.01
CA ILE A 85 -7.22 -3.16 3.89
C ILE A 85 -7.52 -3.71 2.49
N TYR A 86 -8.74 -3.53 2.00
CA TYR A 86 -9.14 -3.97 0.67
C TYR A 86 -8.31 -3.30 -0.43
N LYS A 87 -8.17 -1.98 -0.40
CA LYS A 87 -7.44 -1.20 -1.41
C LYS A 87 -5.95 -1.52 -1.41
N PHE A 88 -5.36 -1.65 -0.23
CA PHE A 88 -3.97 -2.03 -0.05
C PHE A 88 -3.70 -3.47 -0.53
N SER A 89 -4.55 -4.41 -0.16
CA SER A 89 -4.47 -5.82 -0.60
C SER A 89 -4.58 -5.96 -2.12
N ILE A 90 -5.53 -5.25 -2.72
CA ILE A 90 -5.66 -5.21 -4.18
C ILE A 90 -4.40 -4.64 -4.82
N TRP A 91 -3.82 -3.60 -4.26
CA TRP A 91 -2.60 -3.03 -4.82
C TRP A 91 -1.43 -4.03 -4.75
N ILE A 92 -1.19 -4.66 -3.59
CA ILE A 92 -0.15 -5.70 -3.45
C ILE A 92 -0.35 -6.82 -4.48
N TYR A 93 -1.58 -7.31 -4.66
CA TYR A 93 -1.88 -8.34 -5.65
C TYR A 93 -1.40 -7.93 -7.05
N TYR A 94 -1.75 -6.71 -7.50
CA TYR A 94 -1.38 -6.26 -8.83
C TYR A 94 0.11 -5.93 -8.95
N ALA A 95 0.73 -5.38 -7.90
CA ALA A 95 2.17 -5.12 -7.87
C ALA A 95 2.97 -6.42 -8.04
N VAL A 96 2.63 -7.47 -7.29
CA VAL A 96 3.27 -8.79 -7.41
C VAL A 96 2.91 -9.46 -8.75
N LYS A 97 1.66 -9.35 -9.20
CA LYS A 97 1.23 -9.93 -10.49
C LYS A 97 2.00 -9.33 -11.67
N GLU A 98 2.19 -8.01 -11.68
CA GLU A 98 2.96 -7.33 -12.72
C GLU A 98 4.45 -7.67 -12.62
N GLN A 99 5.00 -7.76 -11.40
CA GLN A 99 6.39 -8.17 -11.21
C GLN A 99 6.67 -9.58 -11.76
N ASN A 100 5.76 -10.52 -11.51
CA ASN A 100 5.89 -11.90 -11.96
C ASN A 100 5.81 -12.06 -13.49
N GLN A 101 5.50 -10.99 -14.24
CA GLN A 101 5.60 -10.99 -15.71
C GLN A 101 7.06 -10.92 -16.19
N PHE A 102 7.98 -10.44 -15.33
CA PHE A 102 9.39 -10.24 -15.66
C PHE A 102 10.32 -11.23 -14.95
N THR A 103 9.83 -11.93 -13.91
CA THR A 103 10.63 -12.86 -13.10
C THR A 103 9.83 -14.11 -12.77
N SER A 104 10.47 -15.28 -12.80
CA SER A 104 9.92 -16.51 -12.21
C SER A 104 10.10 -16.47 -10.69
N THR A 105 9.01 -16.30 -9.94
CA THR A 105 9.04 -16.15 -8.48
C THR A 105 8.07 -17.11 -7.79
N GLU A 106 8.47 -17.61 -6.61
CA GLU A 106 7.62 -18.48 -5.78
C GLU A 106 6.49 -17.73 -5.07
N LEU A 107 6.66 -16.42 -4.90
CA LEU A 107 5.66 -15.55 -4.29
C LEU A 107 4.55 -15.26 -5.31
N THR A 108 3.45 -16.01 -5.20
CA THR A 108 2.26 -15.75 -5.99
C THR A 108 1.50 -14.53 -5.45
N PRO A 109 0.79 -13.77 -6.30
CA PRO A 109 0.01 -12.60 -5.87
C PRO A 109 -0.96 -12.90 -4.72
N THR A 110 -1.61 -14.06 -4.75
CA THR A 110 -2.55 -14.49 -3.71
C THR A 110 -1.83 -14.81 -2.40
N LYS A 111 -0.65 -15.46 -2.46
CA LYS A 111 0.16 -15.72 -1.26
C LYS A 111 0.63 -14.41 -0.61
N ALA A 112 1.07 -13.43 -1.41
CA ALA A 112 1.50 -12.13 -0.92
C ALA A 112 0.37 -11.40 -0.15
N VAL A 113 -0.85 -11.41 -0.71
CA VAL A 113 -2.01 -10.82 -0.02
C VAL A 113 -2.36 -11.57 1.26
N LEU A 114 -2.44 -12.91 1.21
CA LEU A 114 -2.78 -13.70 2.40
C LEU A 114 -1.76 -13.50 3.53
N LEU A 115 -0.47 -13.50 3.20
CA LEU A 115 0.59 -13.28 4.17
C LEU A 115 0.57 -11.85 4.73
N GLY A 116 0.32 -10.84 3.89
CA GLY A 116 0.15 -9.45 4.33
C GLY A 116 -1.09 -9.26 5.22
N CYS A 117 -2.19 -9.94 4.95
CA CYS A 117 -3.40 -9.87 5.78
C CYS A 117 -3.25 -10.57 7.15
N VAL A 118 -2.53 -11.70 7.21
CA VAL A 118 -2.42 -12.52 8.43
C VAL A 118 -1.30 -12.04 9.34
N ILE A 119 -0.14 -11.72 8.78
CA ILE A 119 1.07 -11.39 9.55
C ILE A 119 1.33 -9.87 9.54
N GLY A 120 0.61 -9.15 8.69
CA GLY A 120 0.56 -7.69 8.74
C GLY A 120 1.91 -7.05 8.40
N PRO A 121 2.26 -5.97 9.10
CA PRO A 121 3.39 -5.12 8.73
C PRO A 121 4.78 -5.78 8.70
N PHE A 122 4.94 -6.94 9.35
CA PHE A 122 6.20 -7.68 9.32
C PHE A 122 6.49 -8.24 7.93
N ILE A 123 5.49 -8.84 7.29
CA ILE A 123 5.66 -9.44 5.97
C ILE A 123 5.69 -8.38 4.89
N ASP A 124 4.94 -7.28 5.05
CA ASP A 124 4.94 -6.18 4.08
C ASP A 124 6.37 -5.65 3.85
N ALA A 125 7.19 -5.55 4.89
CA ALA A 125 8.59 -5.13 4.75
C ALA A 125 9.39 -6.06 3.82
N PHE A 126 9.19 -7.37 3.91
CA PHE A 126 9.83 -8.36 3.04
C PHE A 126 9.25 -8.32 1.62
N ILE A 127 7.93 -8.22 1.48
CA ILE A 127 7.25 -8.09 0.17
C ILE A 127 7.76 -6.85 -0.56
N PHE A 128 7.82 -5.70 0.13
CA PHE A 128 8.28 -4.46 -0.46
C PHE A 128 9.74 -4.50 -0.85
N LYS A 129 10.58 -5.04 0.02
CA LYS A 129 12.01 -5.22 -0.27
C LYS A 129 12.21 -6.10 -1.50
N ASP A 130 11.50 -7.22 -1.58
CA ASP A 130 11.57 -8.14 -2.72
C ASP A 130 11.09 -7.49 -4.03
N LEU A 131 9.94 -6.83 -3.99
CA LEU A 131 9.41 -6.08 -5.15
C LEU A 131 10.41 -5.02 -5.61
N PHE A 132 10.91 -4.19 -4.70
CA PHE A 132 11.80 -3.09 -5.04
C PHE A 132 13.13 -3.58 -5.64
N HIS A 133 13.79 -4.57 -5.03
CA HIS A 133 15.06 -5.07 -5.54
C HIS A 133 14.93 -5.77 -6.89
N LYS A 134 13.89 -6.59 -7.07
CA LYS A 134 13.68 -7.27 -8.36
C LYS A 134 13.36 -6.26 -9.46
N GLN A 135 12.56 -5.24 -9.17
CA GLN A 135 12.31 -4.16 -10.12
C GLN A 135 13.59 -3.40 -10.48
N ASN A 136 14.41 -3.05 -9.48
CA ASN A 136 15.67 -2.35 -9.71
C ASN A 136 16.64 -3.18 -10.57
N ALA A 137 16.83 -4.45 -10.24
CA ALA A 137 17.71 -5.34 -10.99
C ALA A 137 17.29 -5.43 -12.48
N ILE A 138 15.98 -5.47 -12.75
CA ILE A 138 15.47 -5.48 -14.12
C ILE A 138 15.69 -4.12 -14.79
N LEU A 139 15.40 -3.01 -14.12
CA LEU A 139 15.63 -1.66 -14.69
C LEU A 139 17.10 -1.43 -15.02
N GLU A 140 18.00 -1.81 -14.13
CA GLU A 140 19.46 -1.73 -14.32
C GLU A 140 19.92 -2.59 -15.50
N ASN A 141 19.41 -3.82 -15.63
CA ASN A 141 19.69 -4.68 -16.79
C ASN A 141 19.25 -4.06 -18.12
N HIS A 142 18.26 -3.17 -18.12
CA HIS A 142 17.78 -2.44 -19.30
C HIS A 142 18.39 -1.03 -19.43
N GLY A 143 19.37 -0.66 -18.59
CA GLY A 143 20.01 0.65 -18.60
C GLY A 143 19.11 1.80 -18.12
N LEU A 144 18.00 1.50 -17.46
CA LEU A 144 17.08 2.49 -16.88
C LEU A 144 17.46 2.77 -15.43
N LYS A 145 17.40 4.04 -15.03
CA LYS A 145 17.73 4.45 -13.66
C LYS A 145 16.54 4.18 -12.72
N PRO A 146 16.66 3.28 -11.73
CA PRO A 146 15.60 3.01 -10.77
C PRO A 146 15.34 4.21 -9.84
N ALA A 147 14.15 4.25 -9.24
CA ALA A 147 13.82 5.19 -8.18
C ALA A 147 14.72 4.99 -6.96
N ALA A 148 15.29 6.08 -6.44
CA ALA A 148 16.16 6.03 -5.28
C ALA A 148 15.34 5.83 -3.99
N LEU A 149 15.59 4.74 -3.28
CA LEU A 149 15.03 4.48 -1.96
C LEU A 149 16.16 3.97 -1.04
N PRO A 150 16.39 4.60 0.12
CA PRO A 150 17.42 4.13 1.04
C PRO A 150 17.08 2.75 1.64
N GLU A 151 18.05 1.83 1.67
CA GLU A 151 17.88 0.47 2.23
C GLU A 151 17.39 0.45 3.69
N TRP A 152 17.77 1.46 4.47
CA TRP A 152 17.34 1.58 5.86
C TRP A 152 15.82 1.70 6.00
N THR A 153 15.08 2.11 4.96
CA THR A 153 13.62 2.25 4.99
C THR A 153 12.91 0.92 5.25
N PHE A 154 13.39 -0.19 4.67
CA PHE A 154 12.84 -1.53 4.91
C PHE A 154 13.14 -2.01 6.33
N THR A 155 14.38 -1.77 6.79
CA THR A 155 14.80 -2.13 8.16
C THR A 155 14.02 -1.32 9.19
N ALA A 156 13.82 -0.01 8.96
CA ALA A 156 13.02 0.86 9.81
C ALA A 156 11.56 0.40 9.84
N THR A 157 11.01 -0.05 8.71
CA THR A 157 9.65 -0.59 8.66
C THR A 157 9.52 -1.81 9.56
N LEU A 158 10.45 -2.76 9.46
CA LEU A 158 10.48 -3.95 10.29
C LEU A 158 10.64 -3.63 11.79
N VAL A 159 11.56 -2.71 12.13
CA VAL A 159 11.77 -2.28 13.52
C VAL A 159 10.50 -1.59 14.08
N LEU A 160 9.86 -0.71 13.30
CA LEU A 160 8.62 -0.07 13.72
C LEU A 160 7.49 -1.09 13.92
N SER A 161 7.39 -2.11 13.07
CA SER A 161 6.42 -3.21 13.24
C SER A 161 6.63 -3.94 14.57
N PHE A 162 7.88 -4.22 14.96
CA PHE A 162 8.20 -4.79 16.28
C PHE A 162 7.82 -3.85 17.43
N LEU A 163 8.16 -2.56 17.31
CA LEU A 163 7.86 -1.56 18.34
C LEU A 163 6.36 -1.37 18.53
N ILE A 164 5.55 -1.43 17.46
CA ILE A 164 4.09 -1.37 17.54
C ILE A 164 3.55 -2.53 18.38
N MET A 165 4.01 -3.76 18.10
CA MET A 165 3.59 -4.95 18.85
C MET A 165 3.98 -4.88 20.33
N SER A 166 5.21 -4.45 20.63
CA SER A 166 5.64 -4.30 22.03
C SER A 166 4.88 -3.19 22.76
N THR A 167 4.60 -2.08 22.06
CA THR A 167 3.86 -0.95 22.63
C THR A 167 2.40 -1.31 22.92
N PHE A 168 1.83 -2.26 22.17
CA PHE A 168 0.46 -2.73 22.38
C PHE A 168 0.21 -3.25 23.81
N ILE A 169 1.23 -3.84 24.46
CA ILE A 169 1.14 -4.30 25.86
C ILE A 169 0.93 -3.11 26.83
N THR A 170 1.44 -1.94 26.46
CA THR A 170 1.37 -0.72 27.29
C THR A 170 0.16 0.16 26.98
N VAL A 171 -0.75 -0.27 26.10
CA VAL A 171 -1.91 0.50 25.65
C VAL A 171 -2.91 0.82 26.78
N ILE A 172 -2.82 0.11 27.90
CA ILE A 172 -3.58 0.41 29.12
C ILE A 172 -3.19 1.77 29.72
N TYR A 173 -1.97 2.24 29.49
CA TYR A 173 -1.48 3.53 29.96
C TYR A 173 -1.50 4.59 28.86
N LEU A 174 -1.85 5.84 29.22
CA LEU A 174 -1.91 6.95 28.27
C LEU A 174 -0.59 7.16 27.48
N PRO A 175 0.61 7.12 28.10
CA PRO A 175 1.86 7.22 27.34
C PRO A 175 2.02 6.13 26.28
N GLY A 176 1.62 4.89 26.60
CA GLY A 176 1.66 3.78 25.65
C GLY A 176 0.76 4.01 24.44
N ARG A 177 -0.43 4.57 24.65
CA ARG A 177 -1.37 4.92 23.56
C ARG A 177 -0.83 6.02 22.66
N ILE A 178 -0.23 7.06 23.25
CA ILE A 178 0.41 8.16 22.50
C ILE A 178 1.55 7.60 21.64
N VAL A 179 2.43 6.78 22.22
CA VAL A 179 3.53 6.14 21.48
C VAL A 179 3.01 5.29 20.34
N LEU A 180 1.92 4.54 20.54
CA LEU A 180 1.32 3.70 19.50
C LEU A 180 0.88 4.52 18.27
N ILE A 181 0.27 5.69 18.46
CA ILE A 181 -0.13 6.58 17.36
C ILE A 181 1.07 7.16 16.62
N ILE A 182 2.11 7.55 17.37
CA ILE A 182 3.35 8.05 16.78
C ILE A 182 3.97 6.96 15.89
N LEU A 183 4.08 5.74 16.40
CA LEU A 183 4.60 4.60 15.63
C LEU A 183 3.72 4.27 14.42
N ALA A 184 2.39 4.27 14.56
CA ALA A 184 1.45 4.07 13.47
C ALA A 184 1.58 5.16 12.38
N SER A 185 1.80 6.42 12.78
CA SER A 185 2.03 7.52 11.85
C SER A 185 3.36 7.36 11.11
N MET A 186 4.42 6.95 11.81
CA MET A 186 5.73 6.70 11.22
C MET A 186 5.70 5.56 10.20
N ILE A 187 5.02 4.44 10.53
CA ILE A 187 4.94 3.29 9.61
C ILE A 187 4.12 3.63 8.36
N CYS A 188 2.99 4.36 8.50
CA CYS A 188 2.23 4.85 7.36
C CYS A 188 3.07 5.77 6.45
N ALA A 189 3.88 6.65 7.03
CA ALA A 189 4.76 7.53 6.27
C ALA A 189 5.85 6.76 5.50
N LEU A 190 6.42 5.72 6.11
CA LEU A 190 7.37 4.83 5.41
C LEU A 190 6.68 4.04 4.30
N TYR A 191 5.51 3.48 4.55
CA TYR A 191 4.72 2.76 3.54
C TYR A 191 4.49 3.63 2.32
N ILE A 192 4.02 4.86 2.50
CA ILE A 192 3.77 5.78 1.39
C ILE A 192 5.06 6.05 0.58
N LYS A 193 6.20 6.23 1.25
CA LYS A 193 7.49 6.43 0.56
C LYS A 193 7.88 5.20 -0.26
N ILE A 194 7.79 4.02 0.32
CA ILE A 194 8.14 2.75 -0.32
C ILE A 194 7.20 2.48 -1.51
N MET A 195 5.88 2.62 -1.30
CA MET A 195 4.87 2.46 -2.32
C MET A 195 5.12 3.36 -3.53
N LYS A 196 5.46 4.64 -3.32
CA LYS A 196 5.77 5.57 -4.41
C LYS A 196 6.96 5.09 -5.24
N ALA A 197 8.02 4.59 -4.61
CA ALA A 197 9.19 4.06 -5.31
C ALA A 197 8.84 2.81 -6.13
N ILE A 198 8.10 1.86 -5.55
CA ILE A 198 7.67 0.62 -6.23
C ILE A 198 6.72 0.94 -7.40
N ILE A 199 5.81 1.88 -7.23
CA ILE A 199 4.88 2.31 -8.28
C ILE A 199 5.65 2.93 -9.46
N GLU A 200 6.61 3.81 -9.17
CA GLU A 200 7.39 4.46 -10.23
C GLU A 200 8.26 3.47 -10.99
N ASN A 201 8.95 2.57 -10.28
CA ASN A 201 9.71 1.49 -10.90
C ASN A 201 8.84 0.57 -11.75
N GLY A 202 7.66 0.18 -11.24
CA GLY A 202 6.69 -0.62 -12.00
C GLY A 202 6.20 0.09 -13.26
N ARG A 203 5.99 1.41 -13.21
CA ARG A 203 5.62 2.23 -14.37
C ARG A 203 6.70 2.21 -15.43
N LEU A 204 7.97 2.40 -15.06
CA LEU A 204 9.10 2.36 -15.98
C LEU A 204 9.25 0.99 -16.64
N LEU A 205 9.06 -0.10 -15.89
CA LEU A 205 9.12 -1.46 -16.44
C LEU A 205 8.01 -1.74 -17.47
N GLN A 206 6.79 -1.27 -17.23
CA GLN A 206 5.68 -1.46 -18.18
C GLN A 206 5.89 -0.66 -19.47
N ILE A 207 6.41 0.56 -19.37
CA ILE A 207 6.78 1.37 -20.55
C ILE A 207 7.84 0.63 -21.37
N LYS A 208 8.90 0.15 -20.73
CA LYS A 208 9.98 -0.57 -21.41
C LYS A 208 9.49 -1.84 -22.10
N ARG A 209 8.64 -2.63 -21.42
CA ARG A 209 8.04 -3.84 -21.99
C ARG A 209 7.24 -3.53 -23.26
N PHE A 210 6.51 -2.42 -23.26
CA PHE A 210 5.74 -2.00 -24.42
C PHE A 210 6.66 -1.63 -25.59
N ASP A 211 7.70 -0.84 -25.34
CA ASP A 211 8.69 -0.48 -26.37
C ASP A 211 9.32 -1.74 -27.00
N ASP A 212 9.67 -2.73 -26.19
CA ASP A 212 10.24 -3.99 -26.68
C ASP A 212 9.25 -4.84 -27.49
N LEU A 213 7.95 -4.75 -27.19
CA LEU A 213 6.89 -5.42 -27.96
C LEU A 213 6.63 -4.71 -29.29
N VAL A 214 6.64 -3.38 -29.29
CA VAL A 214 6.51 -2.58 -30.51
C VAL A 214 7.68 -2.85 -31.45
N ASN A 215 8.92 -2.81 -30.92
CA ASN A 215 10.12 -3.08 -31.72
C ASN A 215 10.10 -4.47 -32.35
N ARG A 216 9.70 -5.50 -31.59
CA ARG A 216 9.54 -6.87 -32.13
C ARG A 216 8.51 -6.93 -33.26
N LYS A 217 7.34 -6.29 -33.10
CA LYS A 217 6.33 -6.26 -34.16
C LYS A 217 6.81 -5.51 -35.39
N VAL A 218 7.56 -4.42 -35.22
CA VAL A 218 8.16 -3.68 -36.33
C VAL A 218 9.16 -4.57 -37.08
N GLU A 219 10.05 -5.27 -36.38
CA GLU A 219 10.99 -6.22 -36.98
C GLU A 219 10.28 -7.36 -37.72
N GLU A 220 9.21 -7.92 -37.15
CA GLU A 220 8.39 -8.96 -37.80
C GLU A 220 7.77 -8.47 -39.11
N ILE A 221 7.22 -7.25 -39.12
CA ILE A 221 6.63 -6.63 -40.32
C ILE A 221 7.70 -6.36 -41.38
N LEU A 222 8.88 -5.88 -40.97
CA LEU A 222 10.00 -5.63 -41.89
C LEU A 222 10.46 -6.94 -42.53
N LYS A 223 10.65 -8.01 -41.74
CA LYS A 223 11.00 -9.34 -42.26
C LYS A 223 9.94 -9.93 -43.18
N GLN A 224 8.65 -9.67 -42.93
CA GLN A 224 7.58 -10.09 -43.83
C GLN A 224 7.60 -9.33 -45.17
N ARG A 225 7.99 -8.05 -45.16
CA ARG A 225 8.13 -7.24 -46.38
C ARG A 225 9.38 -7.58 -47.20
N GLU A 226 10.47 -7.95 -46.55
CA GLU A 226 11.72 -8.36 -47.23
C GLU A 226 11.60 -9.74 -47.89
N ASN A 227 10.73 -10.61 -47.37
CA ASN A 227 10.49 -11.96 -47.89
C ASN A 227 9.31 -12.06 -48.87
N SER A 228 8.66 -10.94 -49.22
CA SER A 228 7.56 -10.87 -50.19
C SER A 228 7.95 -10.08 -51.43
#